data_AF-A0A4R6Y9E7-F1
#
_entry.id   AF-A0A4R6Y9E7-F1
#
_cell.length_a   1.000
_cell.length_b   1.000
_cell.length_c   1.000
_cell.angle_alpha   90.00
_cell.angle_beta   90.00
_cell.angle_gamma   90.00
#
_symmetry.space_group_name_H-M   'P 1'
#
loop_
_entity.id
_entity.type
_entity.pdbx_description
1 polymer ?
#
loop_
_entity_poly.entity_id
_entity_poly.type
_entity_poly.pdbx_seq_one_letter_code
_entity_poly.pdbx_strand_id
1 'polypeptide(L)'
;MDLAGQLVEDILRLWDVEPDQRVEHRMTNRQAVSAATGGEDDVARPPPRIAASGGFLSIAVAITLSVMRAREASDIDTYSSARWAERPEIENASLLGEDGVVLGRYSQDYLRHDGPEHILCFAPTRSGKGLGLVVPSLLTWPGSAIVHDIKGENW
;
A
#
# COMPACT_ATOMS: atom_id res chain seq x y z
N MET A 1 -5.25 11.54 -1.31
CA MET A 1 -4.04 12.19 -0.77
C MET A 1 -3.84 11.62 0.61
N ASP A 2 -2.75 10.88 0.78
CA ASP A 2 -2.53 9.98 1.91
C ASP A 2 -2.14 10.74 3.18
N LEU A 3 -2.66 10.32 4.33
CA LEU A 3 -2.41 10.88 5.66
C LEU A 3 -0.90 10.91 5.98
N ALA A 4 -0.16 9.96 5.41
CA ALA A 4 1.29 9.89 5.49
C ALA A 4 2.01 11.05 4.78
N GLY A 5 1.45 11.56 3.68
CA GLY A 5 1.99 12.72 2.95
C GLY A 5 1.83 14.02 3.74
N GLN A 6 0.69 14.18 4.41
CA GLN A 6 0.41 15.37 5.23
C GLN A 6 1.35 15.48 6.42
N LEU A 7 1.67 14.35 7.06
CA LEU A 7 2.57 14.30 8.21
C LEU A 7 4.01 14.71 7.85
N VAL A 8 4.45 14.39 6.63
CA VAL A 8 5.79 14.77 6.12
C VAL A 8 5.86 16.26 5.82
N GLU A 9 4.84 16.85 5.19
CA GLU A 9 4.79 18.29 4.95
C GLU A 9 4.71 19.10 6.26
N ASP A 10 3.96 18.61 7.25
CA ASP A 10 3.82 19.28 8.54
C ASP A 10 5.14 19.27 9.32
N ILE A 11 5.92 18.18 9.25
CA ILE A 11 7.26 18.09 9.85
C ILE A 11 8.26 19.01 9.15
N LEU A 12 8.18 19.13 7.82
CA LEU A 12 9.04 20.03 7.05
C LEU A 12 8.74 21.50 7.34
N ARG A 13 7.47 21.86 7.51
CA ARG A 13 7.07 23.22 7.93
C ARG A 13 7.47 23.56 9.36
N LEU A 14 7.47 22.58 10.26
CA LEU A 14 7.96 22.74 11.63
C LEU A 14 9.47 23.04 11.71
N TRP A 15 10.22 22.73 10.65
CA TRP A 15 11.66 22.92 10.56
C TRP A 15 12.09 24.22 9.86
N ASP A 16 11.16 24.96 9.25
CA ASP A 16 11.44 26.25 8.58
C ASP A 16 11.40 27.41 9.60
N VAL A 17 12.32 27.37 10.56
CA VAL A 17 12.51 28.44 11.56
C VAL A 17 13.46 29.49 10.98
N GLU A 18 12.95 30.68 10.68
CA GLU A 18 13.73 31.84 10.22
C GLU A 18 14.83 32.24 11.24
N PRO A 19 16.08 32.47 10.82
CA PRO A 19 17.14 32.92 11.71
C PRO A 19 17.02 34.43 11.98
N ASP A 20 16.69 34.81 13.22
CA ASP A 20 16.73 36.20 13.68
C ASP A 20 18.17 36.75 13.61
N GLN A 21 18.39 37.65 12.66
CA GLN A 21 19.57 38.50 12.52
C GLN A 21 19.31 39.85 13.20
N ARG A 22 19.40 39.92 14.54
CA ARG A 22 19.53 41.19 15.28
C ARG A 22 19.98 40.96 16.71
N VAL A 23 21.23 41.29 17.05
CA VAL A 23 21.66 42.23 18.10
C VAL A 23 23.20 42.18 18.16
N GLU A 24 23.85 42.81 17.18
CA GLU A 24 25.15 43.47 17.40
C GLU A 24 24.94 44.96 17.11
N HIS A 25 25.60 45.81 17.89
CA HIS A 25 25.52 47.29 17.93
C HIS A 25 24.46 47.93 18.85
N ARG A 26 24.72 47.94 20.17
CA ARG A 26 24.84 49.24 20.89
C ARG A 26 25.75 49.13 22.12
N MET A 27 26.69 50.07 22.18
CA MET A 27 27.82 50.16 23.10
C MET A 27 27.44 50.44 24.58
N THR A 28 28.45 50.21 25.43
CA THR A 28 28.81 51.00 26.64
C THR A 28 28.52 50.37 28.00
N ASN A 29 29.43 49.49 28.39
CA ASN A 29 30.38 49.74 29.50
C ASN A 29 29.85 50.60 30.67
N ARG A 30 29.24 49.97 31.69
CA ARG A 30 29.31 50.47 33.09
C ARG A 30 28.85 49.56 34.24
N GLN A 31 28.58 48.27 34.05
CA GLN A 31 28.08 47.41 35.15
C GLN A 31 29.00 46.26 35.57
N ALA A 32 30.26 46.28 35.12
CA ALA A 32 31.25 45.24 35.44
C ALA A 32 31.87 45.30 36.87
N VAL A 33 31.31 46.02 37.86
CA VAL A 33 32.01 46.21 39.17
C VAL A 33 31.13 46.11 40.44
N SER A 34 29.91 45.54 40.42
CA SER A 34 29.09 45.54 41.66
C SER A 34 28.33 44.27 42.05
N ALA A 35 28.57 43.11 41.43
CA ALA A 35 27.97 41.85 41.89
C ALA A 35 28.98 40.73 42.18
N ALA A 36 30.27 41.08 42.27
CA ALA A 36 31.29 40.22 42.85
C ALA A 36 31.33 40.44 44.36
N THR A 37 30.33 39.92 45.09
CA THR A 37 30.33 39.66 46.55
C THR A 37 28.97 39.09 46.97
N GLY A 38 28.89 37.76 47.08
CA GLY A 38 27.71 37.04 47.57
C GLY A 38 27.87 35.56 47.28
N GLY A 39 28.08 34.75 48.32
CA GLY A 39 28.54 33.37 48.26
C GLY A 39 27.47 32.31 47.99
N GLU A 40 28.00 31.09 47.96
CA GLU A 40 27.39 29.76 48.07
C GLU A 40 26.53 29.19 46.92
N ASP A 41 27.06 28.09 46.39
CA ASP A 41 26.39 26.88 45.91
C ASP A 41 25.37 27.00 44.77
N ASP A 42 25.83 26.86 43.52
CA ASP A 42 24.98 26.31 42.47
C ASP A 42 25.70 25.19 41.70
N VAL A 43 25.21 23.99 41.96
CA VAL A 43 25.62 22.69 41.46
C VAL A 43 25.76 22.71 39.93
N ALA A 44 26.88 22.18 39.43
CA ALA A 44 27.08 21.88 38.02
C ALA A 44 25.95 20.97 37.50
N ARG A 45 24.92 21.55 36.88
CA ARG A 45 23.86 20.79 36.21
C ARG A 45 24.46 20.20 34.92
N PRO A 46 24.53 18.87 34.75
CA PRO A 46 24.93 18.31 33.47
C PRO A 46 23.92 18.75 32.40
N PRO A 47 24.35 19.06 31.17
CA PRO A 47 23.43 19.48 30.11
C PRO A 47 22.34 18.42 29.92
N PRO A 48 21.07 18.82 29.69
CA PRO A 48 19.96 17.88 29.58
C PRO A 48 20.23 16.87 28.46
N ARG A 49 20.49 15.62 28.84
CA ARG A 49 20.85 14.49 27.94
C ARG A 49 19.72 14.08 26.98
N ILE A 50 18.59 14.80 26.98
CA ILE A 50 17.35 14.48 26.29
C ILE A 50 17.32 15.09 24.87
N ALA A 51 18.16 16.10 24.59
CA ALA A 51 18.25 16.68 23.25
C ALA A 51 18.94 15.77 22.21
N ALA A 52 19.72 14.77 22.66
CA ALA A 52 20.49 13.90 21.76
C ALA A 52 19.75 12.61 21.34
N SER A 53 18.64 12.24 22.01
CA SER A 53 17.94 10.98 21.74
C SER A 53 16.87 11.06 20.64
N GLY A 54 16.44 12.26 20.24
CA GLY A 54 15.43 12.45 19.19
C GLY A 54 15.97 12.23 17.78
N GLY A 55 17.22 12.64 17.52
CA GLY A 55 17.82 12.60 16.17
C GLY A 55 18.05 11.18 15.66
N PHE A 56 18.52 10.27 16.51
CA PHE A 56 18.74 8.88 16.09
C PHE A 56 17.42 8.15 15.82
N LEU A 57 16.37 8.43 16.59
CA LEU A 57 15.06 7.84 16.38
C LEU A 57 14.40 8.34 15.09
N SER A 58 14.51 9.64 14.79
CA SER A 58 13.98 10.20 13.55
C SER A 58 14.71 9.67 12.32
N ILE A 59 16.04 9.51 12.39
CA ILE A 59 16.83 8.90 11.32
C ILE A 59 16.42 7.43 11.12
N ALA A 60 16.25 6.66 12.20
CA ALA A 60 15.83 5.27 12.11
C ALA A 60 14.44 5.14 11.47
N VAL A 61 13.47 5.95 11.92
CA VAL A 61 12.11 5.98 11.36
C VAL A 61 12.13 6.40 9.89
N ALA A 62 12.91 7.42 9.53
CA ALA A 62 13.04 7.86 8.15
C ALA A 62 13.63 6.77 7.24
N ILE A 63 14.67 6.05 7.71
CA ILE A 63 15.26 4.92 6.98
C ILE A 63 14.25 3.79 6.83
N THR A 64 13.55 3.41 7.91
CA THR A 64 12.54 2.34 7.87
C THR A 64 11.42 2.67 6.89
N LEU A 65 10.86 3.88 6.97
CA LEU A 65 9.79 4.32 6.07
C LEU A 65 10.28 4.44 4.62
N SER A 66 11.52 4.88 4.40
CA SER A 66 12.15 4.93 3.07
C SER A 66 12.28 3.53 2.46
N VAL A 67 12.75 2.55 3.24
CA VAL A 67 12.87 1.15 2.79
C VAL A 67 11.49 0.54 2.53
N MET A 68 10.50 0.78 3.40
CA MET A 68 9.14 0.29 3.19
C MET A 68 8.53 0.87 1.91
N ARG A 69 8.66 2.18 1.68
CA ARG A 69 8.20 2.85 0.46
C ARG A 69 8.93 2.35 -0.79
N ALA A 70 10.23 2.09 -0.71
CA ALA A 70 11.00 1.58 -1.84
C ALA A 70 10.57 0.16 -2.24
N ARG A 71 10.14 -0.67 -1.26
CA ARG A 71 9.59 -2.01 -1.53
C ARG A 71 8.18 -1.97 -2.13
N GLU A 72 7.36 -1.01 -1.71
CA GLU A 72 6.04 -0.76 -2.30
C GLU A 72 6.17 -0.21 -3.73
N ALA A 73 7.10 0.71 -3.95
CA ALA A 73 7.30 1.39 -5.24
C ALA A 73 7.92 0.49 -6.31
N SER A 74 8.58 -0.62 -5.94
CA SER A 74 9.04 -1.62 -6.90
C SER A 74 7.90 -2.46 -7.50
N ASP A 75 6.67 -2.32 -6.99
CA ASP A 75 5.46 -2.97 -7.51
C ASP A 75 4.64 -2.04 -8.42
N ILE A 76 5.31 -1.15 -9.15
CA ILE A 76 4.67 -0.22 -10.09
C ILE A 76 5.22 -0.48 -11.50
N ASP A 77 4.67 -1.49 -12.15
CA ASP A 77 4.80 -1.64 -13.59
C ASP A 77 3.84 -0.68 -14.30
N THR A 78 4.39 0.16 -15.18
CA THR A 78 3.72 1.22 -15.96
C THR A 78 2.53 0.74 -16.82
N TYR A 79 2.26 -0.58 -16.86
CA TYR A 79 1.18 -1.22 -17.59
C TYR A 79 0.42 -2.25 -16.74
N SER A 80 0.08 -1.93 -15.48
CA SER A 80 -0.61 -2.84 -14.55
C SER A 80 0.23 -4.08 -14.17
N SER A 81 0.23 -4.44 -12.89
CA SER A 81 0.90 -5.63 -12.35
C SER A 81 0.18 -6.95 -12.71
N ALA A 82 -0.46 -7.01 -13.88
CA ALA A 82 -1.25 -8.14 -14.32
C ALA A 82 -0.35 -9.36 -14.51
N ARG A 83 -0.47 -10.30 -13.57
CA ARG A 83 0.21 -11.60 -13.58
C ARG A 83 -0.79 -12.73 -13.47
N TRP A 84 -0.33 -13.93 -13.76
CA TRP A 84 -1.10 -15.13 -13.48
C TRP A 84 -1.34 -15.26 -11.98
N ALA A 85 -2.56 -15.65 -11.62
CA ALA A 85 -2.93 -15.92 -10.24
C ALA A 85 -2.21 -17.19 -9.74
N GLU A 86 -1.74 -17.13 -8.50
CA GLU A 86 -1.22 -18.26 -7.75
C GLU A 86 -2.36 -19.00 -7.05
N ARG A 87 -2.11 -20.24 -6.61
CA ARG A 87 -3.13 -21.06 -5.97
C ARG A 87 -3.86 -20.38 -4.79
N PRO A 88 -3.18 -19.70 -3.85
CA PRO A 88 -3.87 -19.02 -2.76
C PRO A 88 -4.82 -17.92 -3.23
N GLU A 89 -4.51 -17.25 -4.34
CA GLU A 89 -5.35 -16.19 -4.92
C GLU A 89 -6.59 -16.79 -5.60
N ILE A 90 -6.42 -17.94 -6.27
CA ILE A 90 -7.53 -18.70 -6.87
C ILE A 90 -8.49 -19.21 -5.77
N GLU A 91 -7.93 -19.71 -4.67
CA GLU A 91 -8.70 -20.14 -3.49
C GLU A 91 -9.45 -18.97 -2.85
N ASN A 92 -8.76 -17.84 -2.62
CA ASN A 92 -9.38 -16.64 -2.08
C ASN A 92 -10.48 -16.07 -2.98
N ALA A 93 -10.31 -16.18 -4.30
CA ALA A 93 -11.34 -15.84 -5.29
C ALA A 93 -12.48 -16.86 -5.36
N SER A 94 -12.45 -17.93 -4.54
CA SER A 94 -13.47 -18.99 -4.47
C SER A 94 -13.72 -19.69 -5.81
N LEU A 95 -12.68 -19.79 -6.66
CA LEU A 95 -12.81 -20.37 -8.00
C LEU A 95 -12.70 -21.90 -8.03
N LEU A 96 -12.38 -22.54 -6.91
CA LEU A 96 -12.23 -24.00 -6.80
C LEU A 96 -13.51 -24.69 -6.29
N GLY A 97 -14.64 -23.98 -6.29
CA GLY A 97 -15.94 -24.53 -5.91
C GLY A 97 -16.49 -25.55 -6.91
N GLU A 98 -17.49 -26.30 -6.48
CA GLU A 98 -18.19 -27.28 -7.33
C GLU A 98 -19.30 -26.65 -8.17
N ASP A 99 -19.81 -25.48 -7.79
CA ASP A 99 -20.90 -24.81 -8.50
C ASP A 99 -20.40 -23.68 -9.40
N GLY A 100 -21.28 -23.22 -10.29
CA GLY A 100 -21.01 -22.07 -11.15
C GLY A 100 -20.64 -22.42 -12.60
N VAL A 101 -20.32 -21.37 -13.36
CA VAL A 101 -19.89 -21.46 -14.77
C VAL A 101 -18.44 -21.93 -14.83
N VAL A 102 -18.16 -22.94 -15.65
CA VAL A 102 -16.81 -23.47 -15.85
C VAL A 102 -15.99 -22.48 -16.68
N LEU A 103 -14.92 -21.96 -16.09
CA LEU A 103 -13.98 -21.03 -16.73
C LEU A 103 -12.81 -21.74 -17.40
N GLY A 104 -12.39 -22.88 -16.84
CA GLY A 104 -11.22 -23.62 -17.31
C GLY A 104 -10.70 -24.61 -16.28
N ARG A 105 -9.39 -24.88 -16.33
CA ARG A 105 -8.72 -25.80 -15.41
C ARG A 105 -7.39 -25.21 -14.94
N TYR A 106 -7.14 -25.31 -13.64
CA TYR A 106 -5.85 -25.03 -13.04
C TYR A 106 -5.27 -26.34 -12.51
N SER A 107 -4.18 -26.81 -13.11
CA SER A 107 -3.62 -28.15 -12.84
C SER A 107 -4.68 -29.26 -13.03
N GLN A 108 -5.15 -29.87 -11.94
CA GLN A 108 -6.19 -30.91 -11.92
C GLN A 108 -7.57 -30.38 -11.52
N ASP A 109 -7.67 -29.13 -11.07
CA ASP A 109 -8.88 -28.55 -10.52
C ASP A 109 -9.63 -27.72 -11.56
N TYR A 110 -10.95 -27.86 -11.63
CA TYR A 110 -11.78 -27.00 -12.47
C TYR A 110 -11.93 -25.63 -11.82
N LEU A 111 -11.77 -24.58 -12.64
CA LEU A 111 -12.07 -23.22 -12.23
C LEU A 111 -13.53 -22.94 -12.56
N ARG A 112 -14.31 -22.55 -11.54
CA ARG A 112 -15.73 -22.22 -11.67
C ARG A 112 -16.03 -20.88 -11.03
N HIS A 113 -16.97 -20.16 -11.60
CA HIS A 113 -17.42 -18.89 -11.06
C HIS A 113 -18.93 -18.94 -10.79
N ASP A 114 -19.26 -18.82 -9.51
CA ASP A 114 -20.63 -18.83 -8.97
C ASP A 114 -21.02 -17.45 -8.40
N GLY A 115 -20.28 -16.40 -8.78
CA GLY A 115 -20.54 -15.04 -8.37
C GLY A 115 -21.63 -14.37 -9.19
N PRO A 116 -22.15 -13.22 -8.73
CA PRO A 116 -23.11 -12.41 -9.48
C PRO A 116 -22.48 -11.71 -10.71
N GLU A 117 -21.17 -11.77 -10.88
CA GLU A 117 -20.45 -11.12 -11.95
C GLU A 117 -20.71 -11.77 -13.32
N HIS A 118 -20.72 -10.96 -14.38
CA HIS A 118 -20.88 -11.46 -15.74
C HIS A 118 -19.56 -11.98 -16.31
N ILE A 119 -19.63 -13.11 -17.03
CA ILE A 119 -18.49 -13.73 -17.70
C ILE A 119 -18.57 -13.47 -19.20
N LEU A 120 -17.50 -12.93 -19.78
CA LEU A 120 -17.32 -12.79 -21.22
C LEU A 120 -16.30 -13.80 -21.73
N CYS A 121 -16.74 -14.73 -22.58
CA CYS A 121 -15.85 -15.65 -23.29
C CYS A 121 -15.50 -15.09 -24.67
N PHE A 122 -14.24 -14.70 -24.87
CA PHE A 122 -13.72 -14.35 -26.19
C PHE A 122 -12.91 -15.51 -26.77
N ALA A 123 -13.43 -16.15 -27.81
CA ALA A 123 -12.80 -17.32 -28.42
C ALA A 123 -13.06 -17.40 -29.94
N PRO A 124 -12.02 -17.66 -30.78
CA PRO A 124 -12.19 -17.85 -32.22
C PRO A 124 -13.10 -19.03 -32.59
N THR A 125 -13.48 -19.15 -33.87
CA THR A 125 -14.22 -20.33 -34.34
C THR A 125 -13.39 -21.60 -34.17
N ARG A 126 -14.04 -22.73 -33.84
CA ARG A 126 -13.39 -24.03 -33.59
C ARG A 126 -12.34 -24.03 -32.46
N SER A 127 -12.34 -23.04 -31.58
CA SER A 127 -11.52 -22.99 -30.36
C SER A 127 -12.02 -23.91 -29.23
N GLY A 128 -13.22 -24.47 -29.39
CA GLY A 128 -13.82 -25.35 -28.39
C GLY A 128 -14.65 -24.65 -27.32
N LYS A 129 -15.00 -23.35 -27.44
CA LYS A 129 -15.87 -22.66 -26.46
C LYS A 129 -17.18 -23.40 -26.14
N GLY A 130 -17.72 -24.15 -27.09
CA GLY A 130 -18.90 -25.00 -26.88
C GLY A 130 -18.59 -26.14 -25.91
N LEU A 131 -17.63 -27.00 -26.27
CA LEU A 131 -17.28 -28.19 -25.48
C LEU A 131 -16.52 -27.90 -24.18
N GLY A 132 -15.75 -26.81 -24.13
CA GLY A 132 -14.87 -26.49 -23.01
C GLY A 132 -15.47 -25.53 -21.97
N LEU A 133 -16.49 -24.75 -22.34
CA LEU A 133 -17.11 -23.76 -21.47
C LEU A 133 -18.63 -23.92 -21.43
N VAL A 134 -19.32 -23.91 -22.58
CA VAL A 134 -20.79 -23.92 -22.61
C VAL A 134 -21.36 -25.26 -22.12
N VAL A 135 -21.00 -26.38 -22.74
CA VAL A 135 -21.55 -27.70 -22.42
C VAL A 135 -21.23 -28.11 -20.97
N PRO A 136 -19.98 -28.00 -20.47
CA PRO A 136 -19.69 -28.33 -19.07
C PRO A 136 -20.49 -27.47 -18.11
N SER A 137 -20.61 -26.16 -18.35
CA SER A 137 -21.39 -25.27 -17.49
C SER A 137 -22.87 -25.66 -17.47
N LEU A 138 -23.49 -25.93 -18.63
CA LEU A 138 -24.90 -26.32 -18.68
C LEU A 138 -25.18 -27.67 -18.01
N LEU A 139 -24.22 -28.60 -18.04
CA LEU A 139 -24.35 -29.91 -17.40
C LEU A 139 -24.18 -29.87 -15.88
N THR A 140 -23.40 -28.90 -15.36
CA THR A 140 -23.13 -28.78 -13.92
C THR A 140 -23.92 -27.67 -13.25
N TRP A 141 -24.64 -26.83 -13.99
CA TRP A 141 -25.37 -25.71 -13.42
C TRP A 141 -26.52 -26.20 -12.53
N PRO A 142 -26.55 -25.84 -11.23
CA PRO A 142 -27.57 -26.33 -10.31
C PRO A 142 -28.94 -25.67 -10.49
N GLY A 143 -29.00 -24.54 -11.21
CA GLY A 143 -30.19 -23.72 -11.38
C GLY A 143 -30.90 -23.87 -12.72
N SER A 144 -31.84 -22.96 -12.98
CA SER A 144 -32.44 -22.81 -14.31
C SER A 144 -31.52 -22.01 -15.23
N ALA A 145 -31.48 -22.38 -16.51
CA ALA A 145 -30.71 -21.68 -17.54
C ALA A 145 -31.59 -21.35 -18.76
N ILE A 146 -31.41 -20.17 -19.33
CA ILE A 146 -31.98 -19.79 -20.63
C ILE A 146 -30.83 -19.68 -21.60
N VAL A 147 -30.86 -20.51 -22.66
CA VAL A 147 -29.77 -20.59 -23.63
C VAL A 147 -30.26 -20.08 -24.98
N HIS A 148 -29.64 -19.00 -25.46
CA HIS A 148 -29.86 -18.52 -26.82
C HIS A 148 -28.91 -19.25 -27.78
N ASP A 149 -29.36 -20.37 -28.32
CA ASP A 149 -28.59 -21.20 -29.23
C ASP A 149 -29.04 -21.00 -30.69
N ILE A 150 -28.41 -20.04 -31.36
CA ILE A 150 -28.68 -19.73 -32.77
C ILE A 150 -28.36 -20.93 -33.69
N LYS A 151 -27.48 -21.84 -33.25
CA LYS A 151 -27.01 -22.96 -34.08
C LYS A 151 -27.75 -24.26 -33.82
N GLY A 152 -28.36 -24.42 -32.65
CA GLY A 152 -28.98 -25.67 -32.23
C GLY A 152 -27.94 -26.77 -31.99
N GLU A 153 -26.85 -26.47 -31.29
CA GLU A 153 -25.82 -27.43 -30.86
C GLU A 153 -26.02 -27.93 -29.41
N ASN A 154 -26.87 -27.28 -28.60
CA ASN A 154 -27.02 -27.54 -27.15
C ASN A 154 -28.39 -28.13 -26.74
N TRP A 155 -29.13 -28.76 -27.66
CA TRP A 155 -30.45 -29.36 -27.41
C TRP A 155 -30.39 -30.90 -27.34
#